data_AF-A0A524GG37-F1
#
_entry.id   AF-A0A524GG37-F1
#
_cell.length_a   1.000
_cell.length_b   1.000
_cell.length_c   1.000
_cell.angle_alpha   90.00
_cell.angle_beta   90.00
_cell.angle_gamma   90.00
#
_symmetry.space_group_name_H-M   'P 1'
#
loop_
_entity.id
_entity.type
_entity.pdbx_description
1 polymer ?
#
loop_
_entity_poly.entity_id
_entity_poly.type
_entity_poly.pdbx_seq_one_letter_code
_entity_poly.pdbx_strand_id
1 'polypeptide(L)'
;MLSARLGHFFDTPLGFIAKRIPFSPNFLSVIGFLITAAAAFIIPHHLLLGGIFIMIGGIFDMLDGIVARTTGKATKFGAFLDSVLDRYSDALLFLSIAWYLAAHGDHTGSFLSIGTLVGAFLISYARARAEGLGESCHT
;
A
#
# COMPACT_ATOMS: atom_id res chain seq x y z
N MET A 1 -14.73 -8.78 9.35
CA MET A 1 -15.65 -9.86 8.85
C MET A 1 -16.11 -9.73 7.39
N LEU A 2 -16.44 -8.54 6.86
CA LEU A 2 -16.80 -8.35 5.44
C LEU A 2 -15.60 -8.46 4.48
N SER A 3 -14.43 -7.95 4.89
CA SER A 3 -13.17 -8.05 4.13
C SER A 3 -12.75 -9.49 3.85
N ALA A 4 -12.90 -10.42 4.81
CA ALA A 4 -12.56 -11.83 4.63
C ALA A 4 -13.49 -12.58 3.63
N ARG A 5 -14.75 -12.14 3.48
CA ARG A 5 -15.69 -12.71 2.49
C ARG A 5 -15.51 -12.11 1.09
N LEU A 6 -15.15 -10.83 0.99
CA LEU A 6 -14.91 -10.14 -0.29
C LEU A 6 -13.50 -10.40 -0.85
N GLY A 7 -12.49 -10.59 0.01
CA GLY A 7 -11.10 -10.83 -0.41
C GLY A 7 -10.96 -12.10 -1.27
N HIS A 8 -11.70 -13.16 -0.95
CA HIS A 8 -11.72 -14.38 -1.74
C HIS A 8 -12.59 -14.31 -3.01
N PHE A 9 -13.44 -13.28 -3.15
CA PHE A 9 -14.28 -13.16 -4.35
C PHE A 9 -13.44 -12.90 -5.60
N PHE A 10 -12.40 -12.08 -5.48
CA PHE A 10 -11.48 -11.74 -6.58
C PHE A 10 -10.37 -12.77 -6.79
N ASP A 11 -10.00 -13.56 -5.78
CA ASP A 11 -8.97 -14.60 -5.91
C ASP A 11 -9.33 -15.64 -6.99
N THR A 12 -10.61 -15.97 -7.13
CA THR A 12 -11.10 -16.98 -8.08
C THR A 12 -10.99 -16.58 -9.55
N PRO A 13 -11.48 -15.40 -10.00
CA PRO A 13 -11.32 -14.96 -11.39
C PRO A 13 -9.89 -14.51 -11.73
N LEU A 14 -9.18 -13.84 -10.80
CA LEU A 14 -7.82 -13.35 -11.06
C LEU A 14 -6.74 -14.42 -10.86
N GLY A 15 -7.03 -15.52 -10.17
CA GLY A 15 -6.08 -16.60 -9.94
C GLY A 15 -5.54 -17.25 -11.24
N PHE A 16 -6.31 -17.23 -12.32
CA PHE A 16 -5.83 -17.71 -13.63
C PHE A 16 -4.76 -16.80 -14.22
N ILE A 17 -4.94 -15.48 -14.09
CA ILE A 17 -3.96 -14.48 -14.55
C ILE A 17 -2.72 -14.54 -13.66
N ALA A 18 -2.92 -14.61 -12.34
CA ALA A 18 -1.84 -14.67 -11.36
C ALA A 18 -0.90 -15.87 -11.57
N LYS A 19 -1.44 -17.06 -11.92
CA LYS A 19 -0.64 -18.24 -12.25
C LYS A 19 0.22 -18.09 -13.51
N ARG A 20 -0.12 -17.15 -14.40
CA ARG A 20 0.66 -16.84 -15.61
C ARG A 20 1.73 -15.78 -15.39
N ILE A 21 1.73 -15.10 -14.25
CA ILE A 21 2.74 -14.09 -13.93
C ILE A 21 4.04 -14.83 -13.55
N PRO A 22 5.15 -14.64 -14.30
CA PRO A 22 6.41 -15.34 -14.04
C PRO A 22 7.20 -14.72 -12.88
N PHE A 23 6.79 -13.53 -12.41
CA PHE A 23 7.48 -12.78 -11.38
C PHE A 23 7.15 -13.26 -9.96
N SER A 24 8.10 -13.09 -9.04
CA SER A 24 7.88 -13.38 -7.62
C SER A 24 6.96 -12.33 -6.97
N PRO A 25 6.18 -12.67 -5.94
CA PRO A 25 5.37 -11.70 -5.19
C PRO A 25 6.19 -10.50 -4.71
N ASN A 26 7.34 -10.74 -4.07
CA ASN A 26 8.22 -9.68 -3.58
C ASN A 26 8.68 -8.71 -4.67
N PHE A 27 8.88 -9.21 -5.90
CA PHE A 27 9.22 -8.35 -7.03
C PHE A 27 8.06 -7.43 -7.41
N LEU A 28 6.83 -7.95 -7.38
CA LEU A 28 5.63 -7.15 -7.63
C LEU A 28 5.44 -6.07 -6.54
N SER A 29 5.67 -6.40 -5.27
CA SER A 29 5.63 -5.43 -4.16
C SER A 29 6.63 -4.29 -4.38
N VAL A 30 7.88 -4.63 -4.74
CA VAL A 30 8.93 -3.62 -5.00
C VAL A 30 8.58 -2.74 -6.20
N ILE A 31 8.07 -3.31 -7.29
CA ILE A 31 7.64 -2.52 -8.45
C ILE A 31 6.46 -1.63 -8.11
N GLY A 32 5.46 -2.14 -7.39
CA GLY A 32 4.32 -1.37 -6.90
C GLY A 32 4.77 -0.17 -6.06
N PHE A 33 5.67 -0.41 -5.10
CA PHE A 33 6.30 0.63 -4.30
C PHE A 33 7.02 1.68 -5.16
N LEU A 34 7.85 1.28 -6.12
CA LEU A 34 8.58 2.23 -6.98
C LEU A 34 7.64 3.10 -7.82
N ILE A 35 6.53 2.53 -8.30
CA ILE A 35 5.49 3.29 -9.02
C ILE A 35 4.81 4.28 -8.09
N THR A 36 4.48 3.88 -6.86
CA THR A 36 3.91 4.77 -5.84
C THR A 36 4.89 5.87 -5.44
N ALA A 37 6.18 5.56 -5.31
CA ALA A 37 7.21 6.55 -5.05
C ALA A 37 7.31 7.56 -6.20
N ALA A 38 7.26 7.10 -7.46
CA ALA A 38 7.18 8.00 -8.61
C ALA A 38 5.92 8.88 -8.56
N ALA A 39 4.77 8.33 -8.15
CA ALA A 39 3.54 9.11 -7.95
C ALA A 39 3.76 10.26 -6.96
N ALA A 40 4.42 9.99 -5.83
CA ALA A 40 4.73 10.99 -4.81
C ALA A 40 5.58 12.15 -5.33
N PHE A 41 6.50 11.92 -6.27
CA PHE A 41 7.25 13.00 -6.92
C PHE A 41 6.43 13.76 -7.98
N ILE A 42 5.43 13.13 -8.59
CA ILE A 42 4.59 13.74 -9.63
C ILE A 42 3.49 14.62 -9.01
N ILE A 43 2.89 14.20 -7.89
CA ILE A 43 1.73 14.84 -7.25
C ILE A 43 1.89 16.35 -7.03
N PRO A 44 3.03 16.87 -6.52
CA PRO A 44 3.21 18.31 -6.32
C PRO A 44 3.09 19.16 -7.59
N HIS A 45 3.29 18.54 -8.76
CA HIS A 45 3.30 19.22 -10.06
C HIS A 45 2.10 18.85 -10.94
N HIS A 46 1.57 17.63 -10.83
CA HIS A 46 0.55 17.12 -11.74
C HIS A 46 -0.38 16.12 -11.04
N LEU A 47 -1.35 16.64 -10.28
CA LEU A 47 -2.22 15.85 -9.38
C LEU A 47 -2.93 14.68 -10.09
N LEU A 48 -3.49 14.90 -11.28
CA LEU A 48 -4.19 13.85 -12.03
C LEU A 48 -3.25 12.70 -12.44
N LEU A 49 -2.05 13.03 -12.92
CA LEU A 49 -1.08 12.03 -13.34
C LEU A 49 -0.55 11.26 -12.12
N GLY A 50 -0.32 11.95 -11.01
CA GLY A 50 0.01 11.34 -9.73
C GLY A 50 -1.06 10.35 -9.29
N GLY A 51 -2.34 10.72 -9.36
CA GLY A 51 -3.47 9.83 -9.07
C GLY A 51 -3.52 8.58 -9.95
N ILE A 52 -3.20 8.71 -11.25
CA ILE A 52 -3.08 7.56 -12.16
C ILE A 52 -1.97 6.61 -11.70
N PHE A 53 -0.81 7.14 -11.31
CA PHE A 53 0.30 6.32 -10.83
C PHE A 53 -0.02 5.64 -9.50
N ILE A 54 -0.74 6.30 -8.57
CA ILE A 54 -1.25 5.65 -7.35
C ILE A 54 -2.11 4.44 -7.71
N MET A 55 -3.05 4.58 -8.65
CA MET A 55 -3.90 3.46 -9.06
C MET A 55 -3.09 2.32 -9.66
N ILE A 56 -2.08 2.63 -10.49
CA ILE A 56 -1.21 1.60 -11.07
C ILE A 56 -0.41 0.90 -9.95
N GLY A 57 0.21 1.65 -9.03
CA GLY A 57 0.94 1.08 -7.90
C GLY A 57 0.08 0.15 -7.04
N GLY A 58 -1.15 0.58 -6.72
CA GLY A 58 -2.12 -0.23 -5.97
C GLY A 58 -2.58 -1.50 -6.69
N ILE A 59 -2.56 -1.53 -8.03
CA ILE A 59 -2.80 -2.77 -8.79
C ILE A 59 -1.65 -3.76 -8.56
N PHE A 60 -0.39 -3.32 -8.56
CA PHE A 60 0.76 -4.20 -8.32
C PHE A 60 0.77 -4.78 -6.91
N ASP A 61 0.45 -3.95 -5.92
CA ASP A 61 0.26 -4.35 -4.52
C ASP A 61 -0.80 -5.44 -4.39
N MET A 62 -2.01 -5.20 -4.94
CA MET A 62 -3.06 -6.21 -4.93
C MET A 62 -2.66 -7.51 -5.66
N LEU A 63 -1.92 -7.39 -6.77
CA LEU A 63 -1.44 -8.54 -7.54
C LEU A 63 -0.43 -9.38 -6.76
N ASP A 64 0.45 -8.78 -5.96
CA ASP A 64 1.45 -9.54 -5.22
C ASP A 64 0.82 -10.53 -4.23
N GLY A 65 -0.23 -10.10 -3.54
CA GLY A 65 -0.94 -10.90 -2.55
C GLY A 65 -1.71 -12.02 -3.22
N ILE A 66 -2.36 -11.73 -4.36
CA ILE A 66 -3.06 -12.73 -5.16
C ILE A 66 -2.06 -13.77 -5.68
N VAL A 67 -0.91 -13.35 -6.24
CA VAL A 67 0.14 -14.26 -6.73
C VAL A 67 0.70 -15.10 -5.60
N ALA A 68 0.98 -14.52 -4.44
CA ALA A 68 1.49 -15.24 -3.26
C ALA A 68 0.52 -16.35 -2.80
N ARG A 69 -0.77 -16.03 -2.68
CA ARG A 69 -1.82 -16.99 -2.25
C ARG A 69 -2.08 -18.07 -3.29
N THR A 70 -2.21 -17.70 -4.57
CA THR A 70 -2.62 -18.63 -5.64
C THR A 70 -1.50 -19.55 -6.13
N THR A 71 -0.24 -19.15 -5.96
CA THR A 71 0.94 -19.95 -6.35
C THR A 71 1.60 -20.69 -5.18
N GLY A 72 1.06 -20.55 -3.96
CA GLY A 72 1.64 -21.17 -2.76
C GLY A 72 3.00 -20.59 -2.35
N LYS A 73 3.32 -19.36 -2.78
CA LYS A 73 4.59 -18.67 -2.52
C LYS A 73 4.51 -17.65 -1.36
N ALA A 74 3.46 -17.71 -0.54
CA ALA A 74 3.33 -16.86 0.63
C ALA A 74 4.44 -17.18 1.66
N THR A 75 5.19 -16.17 2.11
CA THR A 75 6.28 -16.33 3.08
C THR A 75 6.20 -15.26 4.17
N LYS A 76 6.77 -15.55 5.35
CA LYS A 76 6.88 -14.57 6.45
C LYS A 76 7.66 -13.32 6.03
N PHE A 77 8.73 -13.50 5.27
CA PHE A 77 9.52 -12.38 4.75
C PHE A 77 8.72 -11.53 3.75
N GLY A 78 7.96 -12.16 2.84
CA GLY A 78 7.09 -11.43 1.91
C GLY A 78 6.06 -10.57 2.64
N ALA A 79 5.37 -11.13 3.64
CA ALA A 79 4.43 -10.38 4.47
C ALA A 79 5.08 -9.21 5.24
N PHE A 80 6.31 -9.41 5.73
CA PHE A 80 7.10 -8.33 6.34
C PHE A 80 7.47 -7.24 5.33
N LEU A 81 7.96 -7.63 4.15
CA LEU A 81 8.35 -6.70 3.09
C LEU A 81 7.16 -5.84 2.63
N ASP A 82 6.04 -6.48 2.32
CA ASP A 82 4.76 -5.86 1.99
C ASP A 82 4.34 -4.82 3.03
N SER A 83 4.31 -5.23 4.31
CA SER A 83 3.98 -4.35 5.43
C SER A 83 4.90 -3.13 5.54
N VAL A 84 6.20 -3.29 5.27
CA VAL A 84 7.19 -2.20 5.32
C VAL A 84 7.03 -1.26 4.12
N LEU A 85 6.91 -1.81 2.91
CA LEU A 85 6.79 -1.02 1.69
C LEU A 85 5.52 -0.18 1.68
N ASP A 86 4.40 -0.73 2.14
CA ASP A 86 3.17 0.03 2.33
C ASP A 86 3.34 1.24 3.25
N ARG A 87 4.08 1.09 4.36
CA ARG A 87 4.30 2.22 5.29
C ARG A 87 5.15 3.31 4.65
N TYR A 88 6.14 2.93 3.84
CA TYR A 88 6.87 3.91 3.04
C TYR A 88 5.99 4.53 1.95
N SER A 89 5.13 3.76 1.29
CA SER A 89 4.14 4.26 0.32
C SER A 89 3.20 5.28 0.96
N ASP A 90 2.60 4.97 2.11
CA ASP A 90 1.74 5.88 2.88
C ASP A 90 2.49 7.18 3.20
N ALA A 91 3.72 7.08 3.72
CA ALA A 91 4.55 8.24 4.02
C ALA A 91 4.82 9.12 2.81
N LEU A 92 5.24 8.53 1.69
CA LEU A 92 5.53 9.27 0.47
C LEU A 92 4.28 9.96 -0.08
N LEU A 93 3.13 9.28 -0.09
CA LEU A 93 1.88 9.85 -0.59
C LEU A 93 1.38 10.99 0.28
N PHE A 94 1.29 10.82 1.61
CA PHE A 94 0.84 11.91 2.48
C PHE A 94 1.82 13.09 2.48
N LEU A 95 3.14 12.85 2.45
CA LEU A 95 4.11 13.95 2.33
C LEU A 95 4.00 14.68 0.99
N SER A 96 3.74 13.96 -0.10
CA SER A 96 3.55 14.58 -1.42
C SER A 96 2.30 15.46 -1.48
N ILE A 97 1.20 15.03 -0.84
CA ILE A 97 -0.04 15.81 -0.72
C ILE A 97 0.21 17.01 0.18
N ALA A 98 0.90 16.84 1.31
CA ALA A 98 1.25 17.94 2.20
C ALA A 98 2.09 19.01 1.48
N TRP A 99 3.05 18.58 0.65
CA TRP A 99 3.83 19.49 -0.19
C TRP A 99 2.94 20.19 -1.21
N TYR A 100 2.12 19.46 -1.97
CA TYR A 100 1.19 20.03 -2.93
C TYR A 100 0.32 21.14 -2.30
N LEU A 101 -0.31 20.86 -1.16
CA LEU A 101 -1.18 21.81 -0.45
C LEU A 101 -0.40 23.03 0.06
N ALA A 102 0.78 22.83 0.66
CA ALA A 102 1.62 23.93 1.12
C ALA A 102 2.07 24.85 -0.02
N ALA A 103 2.41 24.27 -1.19
CA ALA A 103 2.81 25.04 -2.37
C ALA A 103 1.66 25.91 -2.93
N HIS A 104 0.41 25.55 -2.65
CA HIS A 104 -0.79 26.32 -3.03
C HIS A 104 -1.30 27.24 -1.90
N GLY A 105 -0.55 27.38 -0.80
CA GLY A 105 -0.87 28.25 0.33
C GLY A 105 -1.84 27.64 1.36
N ASP A 106 -2.27 26.38 1.19
CA ASP A 106 -3.13 25.69 2.14
C ASP A 106 -2.29 24.99 3.23
N HIS A 107 -1.80 25.80 4.18
CA HIS A 107 -1.02 25.29 5.31
C HIS A 107 -1.85 24.43 6.28
N THR A 108 -3.16 24.70 6.38
CA THR A 108 -4.06 23.90 7.22
C THR A 108 -4.22 22.50 6.65
N GLY A 109 -4.51 22.38 5.34
CA GLY A 109 -4.59 21.10 4.65
C GLY A 109 -3.26 20.33 4.69
N SER A 110 -2.13 21.03 4.51
CA SER A 110 -0.80 20.43 4.64
C SER A 110 -0.56 19.84 6.03
N PHE A 111 -0.89 20.58 7.09
CA PHE A 111 -0.79 20.12 8.48
C PHE A 111 -1.70 18.92 8.74
N LEU A 112 -2.95 18.94 8.26
CA LEU A 112 -3.89 17.81 8.39
C LEU A 112 -3.41 16.57 7.63
N SER A 113 -2.75 16.74 6.48
CA SER A 113 -2.16 15.63 5.72
C SER A 113 -1.05 14.94 6.51
N ILE A 114 -0.15 15.71 7.13
CA ILE A 114 0.90 15.19 8.03
C ILE A 114 0.27 14.55 9.28
N GLY A 115 -0.78 15.15 9.84
CA GLY A 115 -1.52 14.56 10.96
C GLY A 115 -2.14 13.20 10.60
N THR A 116 -2.69 13.08 9.40
CA THR A 116 -3.22 11.80 8.87
C THR A 116 -2.13 10.75 8.73
N LEU A 117 -0.94 11.13 8.24
CA LEU A 117 0.22 10.24 8.18
C LEU A 117 0.58 9.68 9.57
N VAL A 118 0.64 10.53 10.58
CA VAL A 118 0.92 10.10 11.97
C VAL A 118 -0.15 9.11 12.43
N GLY A 119 -1.42 9.40 12.18
CA GLY A 119 -2.53 8.50 12.50
C GLY A 119 -2.41 7.14 11.81
N ALA A 120 -2.09 7.11 10.50
CA ALA A 120 -1.91 5.89 9.74
C ALA A 120 -0.78 5.02 10.34
N PHE A 121 0.36 5.62 10.69
CA PHE A 121 1.46 4.92 11.32
C PHE A 121 1.12 4.39 12.71
N LEU A 122 0.40 5.16 13.52
CA LEU A 122 -0.03 4.75 14.86
C LEU A 122 -1.00 3.56 14.80
N ILE A 123 -1.92 3.53 13.83
CA ILE A 123 -2.83 2.39 13.62
C ILE A 123 -2.03 1.12 13.31
N SER A 124 -1.11 1.19 12.34
CA SER A 124 -0.27 0.04 11.97
C SER A 124 0.63 -0.41 13.12
N TYR A 125 1.23 0.53 13.85
CA TYR A 125 2.07 0.24 15.01
C TYR A 125 1.29 -0.41 16.15
N ALA A 126 0.11 0.13 16.50
CA ALA A 126 -0.72 -0.41 17.57
C ALA A 126 -1.10 -1.87 17.28
N ARG A 127 -1.49 -2.18 16.03
CA ARG A 127 -1.75 -3.56 15.60
C ARG A 127 -0.50 -4.44 15.75
N ALA A 128 0.62 -4.05 15.13
CA ALA A 128 1.84 -4.84 15.18
C ALA A 128 2.35 -5.05 16.62
N ARG A 129 2.18 -4.05 17.49
CA ARG A 129 2.56 -4.14 18.90
C ARG A 129 1.66 -5.08 19.69
N ALA A 130 0.34 -5.04 19.46
CA ALA A 130 -0.61 -5.95 20.10
C ALA A 130 -0.31 -7.41 19.70
N GLU A 131 -0.15 -7.67 18.39
CA GLU A 131 0.17 -9.01 17.88
C GLU A 131 1.54 -9.49 18.38
N GLY A 132 2.53 -8.59 18.50
CA GLY A 132 3.84 -8.88 19.07
C GLY A 132 3.82 -9.21 20.57
N LEU A 133 2.74 -8.86 21.29
CA LEU A 133 2.50 -9.24 22.69
C LEU A 133 1.68 -10.53 22.82
N GLY A 134 1.25 -11.13 21.71
CA GLY A 134 0.41 -12.33 21.69
C GLY A 134 -1.09 -12.05 21.68
N GLU A 135 -1.51 -10.78 21.60
CA GLU A 135 -2.92 -10.40 21.53
C GLU A 135 -3.42 -10.43 20.08
N SER A 136 -4.61 -11.01 19.84
CA SER A 136 -5.20 -11.03 18.51
C SER A 136 -5.81 -9.66 18.18
N CYS A 137 -5.27 -8.96 17.17
CA CYS A 137 -5.76 -7.66 16.73
C CYS A 137 -6.26 -7.72 15.28
N HIS A 138 -7.36 -8.46 15.08
CA HIS A 138 -8.02 -8.57 13.77
C HIS A 138 -9.23 -7.63 13.71
N THR A 139 -9.24 -6.72 12.73
CA THR A 139 -10.42 -5.90 12.35
C THR A 139 -11.28 -6.59 11.31
#